data_AF-A0A0Q8P0N0-F1
#
_entry.id   AF-A0A0Q8P0N0-F1
#
_cell.length_a   1.000
_cell.length_b   1.000
_cell.length_c   1.000
_cell.angle_alpha   90.00
_cell.angle_beta   90.00
_cell.angle_gamma   90.00
#
_symmetry.space_group_name_H-M   'P 1'
#
loop_
_entity.id
_entity.type
_entity.pdbx_description
1 polymer ?
#
loop_
_entity_poly.entity_id
_entity_poly.type
_entity_poly.pdbx_seq_one_letter_code
_entity_poly.pdbx_strand_id
1 'polypeptide(L)'
;MAAAQVSRARVARRIATAAAYGGGGLGLLGVGLIGLLVTESRLAVRAVGLLEGDPPPADGVYGAAFADPESDQPPLVLAFLGDSTAAGLGVTAGEETPGALLATGLASVAERRVRLVNVARSGAQSVELAGQVELALPHRPELAVIIIGANDVTKHTPAALAVRQLGETVRALRASGCQVVVGTCPDLGTIKPVQPPLRWVARRLSRQLAAAQTIAVVEQGGRTVSLGSLLGPEFAARPEMFAADRYHPSAQGYATAAMALLPSLCAALDLWPEESGPRIEAEQVLPMAVAAAAAAGRSGTEVAAAERLGDLGRRWAQVKLRLRLGLPDSSESIPEAGSGSANSHPGTGDVRAT
;
A
#
# COMPACT_ATOMS: atom_id res chain seq x y z
N MET A 1 4.69 42.51 -39.61
CA MET A 1 4.36 41.09 -39.87
C MET A 1 5.50 40.27 -40.51
N ALA A 2 6.33 40.84 -41.40
CA ALA A 2 7.41 40.10 -42.07
C ALA A 2 8.53 39.56 -41.14
N ALA A 3 8.95 40.32 -40.11
CA ALA A 3 10.02 39.89 -39.21
C ALA A 3 9.66 38.66 -38.33
N ALA A 4 8.38 38.51 -37.97
CA ALA A 4 7.87 37.35 -37.23
C ALA A 4 7.80 36.09 -38.10
N GLN A 5 7.55 36.24 -39.40
CA GLN A 5 7.58 35.13 -40.37
C GLN A 5 9.01 34.66 -40.65
N VAL A 6 9.98 35.58 -40.76
CA VAL A 6 11.40 35.24 -40.95
C VAL A 6 12.00 34.53 -39.72
N SER A 7 11.56 34.92 -38.52
CA SER A 7 11.93 34.25 -37.25
C SER A 7 11.39 32.81 -37.17
N ARG A 8 10.10 32.60 -37.48
CA ARG A 8 9.46 31.27 -37.50
C ARG A 8 10.07 30.35 -38.55
N ALA A 9 10.44 30.89 -39.71
CA ALA A 9 11.12 30.13 -40.77
C ALA A 9 12.53 29.67 -40.37
N ARG A 10 13.29 30.48 -39.63
CA ARG A 10 14.61 30.07 -39.10
C ARG A 10 14.52 29.03 -38.00
N VAL A 11 13.51 29.12 -37.13
CA VAL A 11 13.25 28.10 -36.08
C VAL A 11 12.83 26.78 -36.70
N ALA A 12 11.90 26.80 -37.66
CA ALA A 12 11.48 25.61 -38.41
C ALA A 12 12.66 24.98 -39.17
N ARG A 13 13.50 25.79 -39.81
CA ARG A 13 14.69 25.32 -40.53
C ARG A 13 15.75 24.73 -39.59
N ARG A 14 15.93 25.31 -38.40
CA ARG A 14 16.82 24.76 -37.35
C ARG A 14 16.35 23.42 -36.80
N ILE A 15 15.04 23.28 -36.55
CA ILE A 15 14.42 22.02 -36.11
C ILE A 15 14.56 20.95 -37.21
N ALA A 16 14.31 21.33 -38.47
CA ALA A 16 14.47 20.43 -39.61
C ALA A 16 15.93 19.98 -39.83
N THR A 17 16.92 20.88 -39.69
CA THR A 17 18.34 20.50 -39.79
C THR A 17 18.82 19.67 -38.60
N ALA A 18 18.30 19.88 -37.39
CA ALA A 18 18.61 19.04 -36.24
C ALA A 18 18.03 17.62 -36.40
N ALA A 19 16.85 17.49 -36.99
CA ALA A 19 16.26 16.21 -37.36
C ALA A 19 17.02 15.50 -38.50
N ALA A 20 17.52 16.26 -39.48
CA ALA A 20 18.18 15.70 -40.67
C ALA A 20 19.64 15.28 -40.47
N TYR A 21 20.41 15.95 -39.59
CA TYR A 21 21.87 15.75 -39.52
C TYR A 21 22.44 15.36 -38.14
N GLY A 22 21.63 15.29 -37.08
CA GLY A 22 22.14 14.94 -35.74
C GLY A 22 21.18 14.25 -34.78
N GLY A 23 19.88 14.16 -35.08
CA GLY A 23 18.86 13.66 -34.15
C GLY A 23 17.84 12.68 -34.73
N GLY A 24 17.98 12.25 -35.98
CA GLY A 24 16.98 11.41 -36.66
C GLY A 24 16.78 10.03 -36.02
N GLY A 25 17.85 9.34 -35.62
CA GLY A 25 17.76 8.02 -34.98
C GLY A 25 17.18 8.07 -33.57
N LEU A 26 17.70 8.96 -32.71
CA LEU A 26 17.23 9.09 -31.32
C LEU A 26 15.81 9.68 -31.23
N GLY A 27 15.45 10.60 -32.11
CA GLY A 27 14.11 11.17 -32.19
C GLY A 27 13.06 10.14 -32.65
N LEU A 28 13.36 9.37 -33.70
CA LEU A 28 12.46 8.32 -34.21
C LEU A 28 12.36 7.14 -33.23
N LEU A 29 13.46 6.74 -32.59
CA LEU A 29 13.43 5.71 -31.54
C LEU A 29 12.62 6.16 -30.31
N GLY A 30 12.76 7.43 -29.90
CA GLY A 30 11.97 8.02 -28.82
C GLY A 30 10.47 8.08 -29.14
N VAL A 31 10.11 8.52 -30.35
CA VAL A 31 8.71 8.53 -30.82
C VAL A 31 8.14 7.11 -30.91
N GLY A 32 8.93 6.15 -31.42
CA GLY A 32 8.53 4.74 -31.49
C GLY A 32 8.28 4.13 -30.11
N LEU A 33 9.15 4.40 -29.13
CA LEU A 33 8.98 3.95 -27.74
C LEU A 33 7.74 4.56 -27.08
N ILE A 34 7.49 5.86 -27.26
CA ILE A 34 6.28 6.52 -26.75
C ILE A 34 5.03 5.88 -27.40
N GLY A 35 5.06 5.64 -28.71
CA GLY A 35 3.97 4.96 -29.42
C GLY A 35 3.70 3.55 -28.89
N LEU A 36 4.76 2.79 -28.59
CA LEU A 36 4.66 1.47 -27.97
C LEU A 36 4.01 1.55 -26.58
N LEU A 37 4.49 2.44 -25.71
CA LEU A 37 3.95 2.62 -24.36
C LEU A 37 2.48 3.04 -24.37
N VAL A 38 2.08 3.94 -25.27
CA VAL A 38 0.67 4.34 -25.44
C VAL A 38 -0.19 3.16 -25.93
N THR A 39 0.34 2.35 -26.84
CA THR A 39 -0.36 1.17 -27.34
C THR A 39 -0.53 0.12 -26.24
N GLU A 40 0.53 -0.20 -25.51
CA GLU A 40 0.48 -1.11 -24.35
C GLU A 40 -0.47 -0.60 -23.27
N SER A 41 -0.51 0.71 -23.01
CA SER A 41 -1.42 1.30 -22.03
C SER A 41 -2.87 1.09 -22.43
N ARG A 42 -3.21 1.31 -23.71
CA ARG A 42 -4.56 1.05 -24.24
C ARG A 42 -4.93 -0.42 -24.16
N LEU A 43 -4.00 -1.33 -24.46
CA LEU A 43 -4.22 -2.76 -24.35
C LEU A 43 -4.40 -3.20 -22.89
N ALA A 44 -3.59 -2.67 -21.98
CA ALA A 44 -3.70 -2.93 -20.56
C ALA A 44 -5.04 -2.43 -20.01
N VAL A 45 -5.47 -1.21 -20.35
CA VAL A 45 -6.78 -0.67 -19.93
C VAL A 45 -7.94 -1.52 -20.48
N ARG A 46 -7.85 -2.03 -21.71
CA ARG A 46 -8.87 -2.94 -22.26
C ARG A 46 -8.86 -4.32 -21.61
N ALA A 47 -7.69 -4.77 -21.17
CA ALA A 47 -7.53 -6.06 -20.52
C ALA A 47 -7.89 -6.00 -19.03
N VAL A 48 -7.69 -4.87 -18.36
CA VAL A 48 -8.28 -4.63 -17.04
C VAL A 48 -9.79 -4.60 -17.23
N GLY A 49 -10.50 -5.54 -16.62
CA GLY A 49 -11.96 -5.48 -16.61
C GLY A 49 -12.38 -4.20 -15.89
N LEU A 50 -13.33 -3.44 -16.40
CA LEU A 50 -13.90 -2.38 -15.57
C LEU A 50 -14.85 -3.05 -14.59
N LEU A 51 -14.55 -2.98 -13.29
CA LEU A 51 -15.57 -3.21 -12.28
C LEU A 51 -16.52 -2.03 -12.34
N GLU A 52 -17.69 -2.26 -12.93
CA GLU A 52 -18.80 -1.31 -12.88
C GLU A 52 -19.53 -1.46 -11.55
N GLY A 53 -19.79 -0.34 -10.89
CA GLY A 53 -20.52 -0.29 -9.61
C GLY A 53 -19.72 0.36 -8.49
N ASP A 54 -20.45 0.77 -7.46
CA ASP A 54 -19.87 1.29 -6.23
C ASP A 54 -19.42 0.12 -5.34
N PRO A 55 -18.33 0.28 -4.58
CA PRO A 55 -17.95 -0.67 -3.53
C PRO A 55 -19.10 -0.92 -2.56
N PRO A 56 -19.19 -2.11 -1.95
CA PRO A 56 -20.24 -2.39 -0.97
C PRO A 56 -20.11 -1.42 0.23
N PRO A 57 -21.23 -0.97 0.81
CA PRO A 57 -21.18 -0.08 1.97
C PRO A 57 -20.49 -0.78 3.14
N ALA A 58 -19.56 -0.06 3.77
CA ALA A 58 -18.78 -0.57 4.91
C ALA A 58 -18.92 0.30 6.17
N ASP A 59 -19.55 1.48 6.09
CA ASP A 59 -19.76 2.31 7.28
C ASP A 59 -20.56 1.57 8.35
N GLY A 60 -20.09 1.59 9.59
CA GLY A 60 -20.68 0.80 10.66
C GLY A 60 -19.86 0.79 11.94
N VAL A 61 -20.36 0.10 12.95
CA VAL A 61 -19.66 -0.14 14.22
C VAL A 61 -19.25 -1.60 14.28
N TYR A 62 -17.95 -1.83 14.46
CA TYR A 62 -17.30 -3.13 14.44
C TYR A 62 -16.81 -3.53 15.83
N GLY A 63 -16.69 -4.84 16.05
CA GLY A 63 -16.05 -5.41 17.24
C GLY A 63 -16.91 -5.39 18.51
N ALA A 64 -18.24 -5.45 18.38
CA ALA A 64 -19.14 -5.57 19.53
C ALA A 64 -18.82 -6.78 20.43
N ALA A 65 -18.29 -7.86 19.85
CA ALA A 65 -17.88 -9.07 20.59
C ALA A 65 -16.59 -8.89 21.42
N PHE A 66 -15.78 -7.86 21.14
CA PHE A 66 -14.51 -7.61 21.83
C PHE A 66 -14.63 -6.54 22.91
N ALA A 67 -15.64 -5.67 22.82
CA ALA A 67 -15.84 -4.62 23.78
C ALA A 67 -16.59 -5.14 25.00
N ASP A 68 -16.19 -4.66 26.18
CA ASP A 68 -16.94 -4.87 27.41
C ASP A 68 -18.37 -4.30 27.25
N PRO A 69 -19.42 -5.14 27.38
CA PRO A 69 -20.81 -4.70 27.28
C PRO A 69 -21.20 -3.64 28.31
N GLU A 70 -20.50 -3.57 29.44
CA GLU A 70 -20.72 -2.60 30.51
C GLU A 70 -19.93 -1.29 30.31
N SER A 71 -19.06 -1.24 29.30
CA SER A 71 -18.26 -0.05 29.00
C SER A 71 -19.08 1.02 28.27
N ASP A 72 -19.24 2.16 28.93
CA ASP A 72 -19.84 3.38 28.37
C ASP A 72 -18.88 4.13 27.42
N GLN A 73 -17.68 3.59 27.13
CA GLN A 73 -16.74 4.25 26.25
C GLN A 73 -17.33 4.37 24.83
N PRO A 74 -17.28 5.57 24.22
CA PRO A 74 -17.74 5.73 22.85
C PRO A 74 -16.85 4.92 21.90
N PRO A 75 -17.37 4.39 20.77
CA PRO A 75 -16.55 3.70 19.79
C PRO A 75 -15.39 4.58 19.30
N LEU A 76 -14.23 3.97 19.07
CA LEU A 76 -13.11 4.62 18.42
C LEU A 76 -13.50 4.96 16.99
N VAL A 77 -13.27 6.20 16.54
CA VAL A 77 -13.61 6.61 15.18
C VAL A 77 -12.42 6.42 14.25
N LEU A 78 -12.57 5.51 13.29
CA LEU A 78 -11.61 5.22 12.23
C LEU A 78 -12.11 5.82 10.90
N ALA A 79 -11.38 6.77 10.34
CA ALA A 79 -11.67 7.33 9.03
C ALA A 79 -10.86 6.65 7.92
N PHE A 80 -11.49 6.43 6.77
CA PHE A 80 -10.85 5.94 5.56
C PHE A 80 -10.96 6.97 4.44
N LEU A 81 -9.81 7.34 3.88
CA LEU A 81 -9.68 8.26 2.75
C LEU A 81 -8.88 7.59 1.64
N GLY A 82 -9.12 8.00 0.40
CA GLY A 82 -8.31 7.57 -0.74
C GLY A 82 -9.10 7.28 -2.00
N ASP A 83 -8.56 6.35 -2.78
CA ASP A 83 -9.11 5.91 -4.06
C ASP A 83 -10.01 4.67 -3.94
N SER A 84 -10.23 3.96 -5.05
CA SER A 84 -11.05 2.74 -5.10
C SER A 84 -10.52 1.63 -4.19
N THR A 85 -9.20 1.59 -3.95
CA THR A 85 -8.60 0.62 -3.03
C THR A 85 -9.02 0.89 -1.60
N ALA A 86 -9.01 2.16 -1.17
CA ALA A 86 -9.52 2.55 0.15
C ALA A 86 -11.04 2.34 0.27
N ALA A 87 -11.78 2.58 -0.82
CA ALA A 87 -13.22 2.39 -0.86
C ALA A 87 -13.63 0.89 -0.81
N GLY A 88 -12.72 -0.02 -1.14
CA GLY A 88 -12.98 -1.47 -1.13
C GLY A 88 -13.52 -2.02 -2.45
N LEU A 89 -13.20 -1.39 -3.58
CA LEU A 89 -13.61 -1.92 -4.89
C LEU A 89 -12.95 -3.29 -5.14
N GLY A 90 -13.70 -4.27 -5.63
CA GLY A 90 -13.19 -5.63 -5.89
C GLY A 90 -13.75 -6.73 -4.99
N VAL A 91 -14.49 -6.37 -3.95
CA VAL A 91 -15.23 -7.31 -3.08
C VAL A 91 -16.73 -7.12 -3.20
N THR A 92 -17.48 -8.11 -2.73
CA THR A 92 -18.94 -8.12 -2.81
C THR A 92 -19.63 -7.85 -1.47
N ALA A 93 -18.93 -8.07 -0.34
CA ALA A 93 -19.46 -7.80 0.99
C ALA A 93 -18.70 -6.66 1.70
N GLY A 94 -19.44 -5.84 2.47
CA GLY A 94 -18.86 -4.70 3.21
C GLY A 94 -17.80 -5.12 4.22
N GLU A 95 -17.97 -6.29 4.86
CA GLU A 95 -17.01 -6.88 5.79
C GLU A 95 -15.66 -7.28 5.17
N GLU A 96 -15.62 -7.48 3.85
CA GLU A 96 -14.40 -7.81 3.10
C GLU A 96 -13.62 -6.56 2.66
N THR A 97 -14.17 -5.37 2.88
CA THR A 97 -13.48 -4.11 2.57
C THR A 97 -12.29 -3.90 3.51
N PRO A 98 -11.22 -3.22 3.07
CA PRO A 98 -10.06 -2.98 3.92
C PRO A 98 -10.40 -2.17 5.17
N GLY A 99 -11.38 -1.26 5.07
CA GLY A 99 -11.88 -0.49 6.20
C GLY A 99 -12.52 -1.37 7.26
N ALA A 100 -13.41 -2.30 6.87
CA ALA A 100 -14.08 -3.21 7.79
C ALA A 100 -13.10 -4.21 8.44
N LEU A 101 -12.16 -4.75 7.66
CA LEU A 101 -11.12 -5.66 8.16
C LEU A 101 -10.22 -4.97 9.20
N LEU A 102 -9.78 -3.74 8.90
CA LEU A 102 -8.98 -2.96 9.85
C LEU A 102 -9.78 -2.50 11.07
N ALA A 103 -11.04 -2.09 10.91
CA ALA A 103 -11.90 -1.74 12.04
C ALA A 103 -12.12 -2.94 12.98
N THR A 104 -12.33 -4.13 12.41
CA THR A 104 -12.52 -5.37 13.19
C THR A 104 -11.24 -5.76 13.92
N GLY A 105 -10.09 -5.78 13.23
CA GLY A 105 -8.80 -6.12 13.86
C GLY A 105 -8.34 -5.07 14.87
N LEU A 106 -8.63 -3.79 14.63
CA LEU A 106 -8.35 -2.74 15.61
C LEU A 106 -9.24 -2.88 16.84
N ALA A 107 -10.53 -3.18 16.66
CA ALA A 107 -11.45 -3.37 17.77
C ALA A 107 -11.05 -4.56 18.67
N SER A 108 -10.52 -5.63 18.08
CA SER A 108 -10.03 -6.77 18.85
C SER A 108 -8.80 -6.45 19.69
N VAL A 109 -7.88 -5.63 19.18
CA VAL A 109 -6.66 -5.25 19.91
C VAL A 109 -6.95 -4.16 20.94
N ALA A 110 -7.84 -3.23 20.62
CA ALA A 110 -8.21 -2.13 21.50
C ALA A 110 -9.21 -2.54 22.60
N GLU A 111 -9.82 -3.73 22.48
CA GLU A 111 -10.97 -4.17 23.29
C GLU A 111 -12.08 -3.10 23.36
N ARG A 112 -12.22 -2.35 22.25
CA ARG A 112 -13.10 -1.17 22.11
C ARG A 112 -13.75 -1.21 20.75
N ARG A 113 -15.06 -0.97 20.69
CA ARG A 113 -15.81 -0.88 19.43
C ARG A 113 -15.16 0.17 18.52
N VAL A 114 -15.14 -0.09 17.23
CA VAL A 114 -14.62 0.86 16.23
C VAL A 114 -15.73 1.27 15.29
N ARG A 115 -16.02 2.57 15.20
CA ARG A 115 -16.89 3.14 14.17
C ARG A 115 -16.05 3.47 12.94
N LEU A 116 -16.31 2.80 11.83
CA LEU A 116 -15.72 3.11 10.53
C LEU A 116 -16.50 4.24 9.86
N VAL A 117 -15.76 5.20 9.30
CA VAL A 117 -16.25 6.28 8.45
C VAL A 117 -15.44 6.25 7.15
N ASN A 118 -16.03 5.74 6.07
CA ASN A 118 -15.36 5.65 4.78
C ASN A 118 -15.80 6.80 3.85
N VAL A 119 -14.89 7.72 3.58
CA VAL A 119 -15.10 8.85 2.66
C VAL A 119 -14.24 8.73 1.39
N ALA A 120 -13.61 7.56 1.19
CA ALA A 120 -12.83 7.28 0.00
C ALA A 120 -13.73 7.27 -1.25
N ARG A 121 -13.14 7.65 -2.39
CA ARG A 121 -13.87 7.76 -3.66
C ARG A 121 -13.14 7.01 -4.75
N SER A 122 -13.84 6.09 -5.41
CA SER A 122 -13.31 5.39 -6.58
C SER A 122 -12.83 6.39 -7.64
N GLY A 123 -11.62 6.17 -8.13
CA GLY A 123 -11.00 7.03 -9.14
C GLY A 123 -10.35 8.32 -8.62
N ALA A 124 -10.39 8.60 -7.30
CA ALA A 124 -9.81 9.81 -6.73
C ALA A 124 -8.29 9.90 -6.95
N GLN A 125 -7.82 11.10 -7.29
CA GLN A 125 -6.40 11.49 -7.28
C GLN A 125 -6.07 12.22 -5.98
N SER A 126 -4.79 12.35 -5.64
CA SER A 126 -4.36 13.03 -4.40
C SER A 126 -4.91 14.48 -4.29
N VAL A 127 -5.17 15.16 -5.41
CA VAL A 127 -5.77 16.50 -5.45
C VAL A 127 -7.21 16.56 -4.93
N GLU A 128 -7.91 15.43 -4.88
CA GLU A 128 -9.30 15.34 -4.40
C GLU A 128 -9.40 15.02 -2.90
N LEU A 129 -8.26 14.77 -2.22
CA LEU A 129 -8.23 14.45 -0.79
C LEU A 129 -8.77 15.59 0.09
N ALA A 130 -8.60 16.85 -0.33
CA ALA A 130 -9.11 18.00 0.42
C ALA A 130 -10.62 17.89 0.70
N GLY A 131 -11.41 17.49 -0.31
CA GLY A 131 -12.85 17.27 -0.12
C GLY A 131 -13.17 16.08 0.78
N GLN A 132 -12.32 15.04 0.79
CA GLN A 132 -12.50 13.91 1.71
C GLN A 132 -12.18 14.29 3.16
N VAL A 133 -11.22 15.18 3.39
CA VAL A 133 -10.92 15.72 4.73
C VAL A 133 -12.10 16.50 5.28
N GLU A 134 -12.75 17.32 4.45
CA GLU A 134 -13.96 18.08 4.84
C GLU A 134 -15.11 17.15 5.28
N LEU A 135 -15.20 15.96 4.70
CA LEU A 135 -16.18 14.94 5.08
C LEU A 135 -15.78 14.16 6.33
N ALA A 136 -14.48 13.88 6.52
CA ALA A 136 -13.99 13.08 7.66
C ALA A 136 -13.93 13.87 8.98
N LEU A 137 -13.46 15.12 8.96
CA LEU A 137 -13.22 15.91 10.17
C LEU A 137 -14.45 16.11 11.09
N PRO A 138 -15.68 16.30 10.58
CA PRO A 138 -16.88 16.38 11.42
C PRO A 138 -17.10 15.18 12.34
N HIS A 139 -16.60 14.00 11.94
CA HIS A 139 -16.70 12.78 12.74
C HIS A 139 -15.66 12.67 13.86
N ARG A 140 -14.71 13.61 13.93
CA ARG A 140 -13.60 13.64 14.91
C ARG A 140 -12.84 12.30 14.99
N PRO A 141 -12.26 11.83 13.87
CA PRO A 141 -11.54 10.57 13.85
C PRO A 141 -10.33 10.59 14.80
N GLU A 142 -10.17 9.54 15.58
CA GLU A 142 -8.98 9.30 16.40
C GLU A 142 -7.83 8.76 15.51
N LEU A 143 -8.19 8.05 14.44
CA LEU A 143 -7.27 7.46 13.48
C LEU A 143 -7.81 7.58 12.06
N ALA A 144 -6.95 7.91 11.10
CA ALA A 144 -7.26 7.95 9.68
C ALA A 144 -6.29 7.08 8.90
N VAL A 145 -6.83 6.27 7.98
CA VAL A 145 -6.06 5.52 7.00
C VAL A 145 -6.26 6.13 5.62
N ILE A 146 -5.15 6.37 4.92
CA ILE A 146 -5.17 6.91 3.56
C ILE A 146 -4.54 5.89 2.60
N ILE A 147 -5.24 5.49 1.56
CA ILE A 147 -4.67 4.69 0.46
C ILE A 147 -4.91 5.41 -0.85
N ILE A 148 -3.85 5.99 -1.41
CA ILE A 148 -3.93 6.81 -2.63
C ILE A 148 -2.62 6.77 -3.42
N GLY A 149 -2.72 6.90 -4.73
CA GLY A 149 -1.57 7.12 -5.62
C GLY A 149 -1.64 6.32 -6.91
N ALA A 150 -2.44 5.25 -6.96
CA ALA A 150 -2.62 4.48 -8.18
C ALA A 150 -3.17 5.35 -9.31
N ASN A 151 -4.20 6.14 -9.02
CA ASN A 151 -4.78 7.09 -9.98
C ASN A 151 -3.85 8.26 -10.33
N ASP A 152 -2.97 8.67 -9.41
CA ASP A 152 -1.98 9.70 -9.72
C ASP A 152 -0.99 9.23 -10.78
N VAL A 153 -0.60 7.95 -10.74
CA VAL A 153 0.27 7.36 -11.77
C VAL A 153 -0.49 7.13 -13.07
N THR A 154 -1.68 6.53 -13.03
CA THR A 154 -2.43 6.16 -14.25
C THR A 154 -3.00 7.37 -14.99
N LYS A 155 -3.38 8.44 -14.28
CA LYS A 155 -3.85 9.70 -14.86
C LYS A 155 -2.76 10.77 -14.99
N HIS A 156 -1.51 10.40 -14.71
CA HIS A 156 -0.33 11.25 -14.87
C HIS A 156 -0.37 12.57 -14.08
N THR A 157 -0.87 12.54 -12.83
CA THR A 157 -0.69 13.66 -11.91
C THR A 157 0.81 13.93 -11.72
N PRO A 158 1.28 15.19 -11.79
CA PRO A 158 2.65 15.51 -11.42
C PRO A 158 2.95 15.04 -9.98
N ALA A 159 4.00 14.23 -9.79
CA ALA A 159 4.32 13.64 -8.49
C ALA A 159 4.44 14.68 -7.36
N ALA A 160 5.07 15.84 -7.65
CA ALA A 160 5.19 16.94 -6.68
C ALA A 160 3.84 17.53 -6.26
N LEU A 161 2.83 17.53 -7.15
CA LEU A 161 1.47 17.95 -6.81
C LEU A 161 0.79 16.90 -5.94
N ALA A 162 0.85 15.62 -6.32
CA ALA A 162 0.25 14.53 -5.57
C ALA A 162 0.80 14.44 -4.13
N VAL A 163 2.13 14.48 -4.00
CA VAL A 163 2.84 14.41 -2.71
C VAL A 163 2.52 15.63 -1.85
N ARG A 164 2.46 16.82 -2.44
CA ARG A 164 2.07 18.03 -1.69
C ARG A 164 0.65 17.88 -1.13
N GLN A 165 -0.32 17.52 -1.97
CA GLN A 165 -1.71 17.38 -1.53
C GLN A 165 -1.88 16.31 -0.45
N LEU A 166 -1.17 15.19 -0.55
CA LEU A 166 -1.13 14.19 0.51
C LEU A 166 -0.53 14.76 1.81
N GLY A 167 0.59 15.48 1.75
CA GLY A 167 1.19 16.13 2.91
C GLY A 167 0.26 17.16 3.56
N GLU A 168 -0.44 17.96 2.77
CA GLU A 168 -1.44 18.92 3.27
C GLU A 168 -2.62 18.22 3.96
N THR A 169 -3.08 17.09 3.40
CA THR A 169 -4.12 16.23 3.97
C THR A 169 -3.69 15.66 5.32
N VAL A 170 -2.49 15.07 5.39
CA VAL A 170 -1.94 14.49 6.64
C VAL A 170 -1.82 15.59 7.69
N ARG A 171 -1.27 16.75 7.33
CA ARG A 171 -1.14 17.90 8.24
C ARG A 171 -2.48 18.35 8.79
N ALA A 172 -3.53 18.42 7.98
CA ALA A 172 -4.87 18.82 8.41
C ALA A 172 -5.48 17.83 9.42
N LEU A 173 -5.36 16.53 9.17
CA LEU A 173 -5.81 15.48 10.08
C LEU A 173 -5.00 15.47 11.39
N ARG A 174 -3.67 15.56 11.31
CA ARG A 174 -2.80 15.62 12.50
C ARG A 174 -3.11 16.85 13.36
N ALA A 175 -3.41 17.99 12.74
CA ALA A 175 -3.79 19.21 13.45
C ALA A 175 -5.11 19.08 14.24
N SER A 176 -5.98 18.13 13.90
CA SER A 176 -7.19 17.83 14.68
C SER A 176 -6.98 16.78 15.78
N GLY A 177 -5.73 16.35 16.02
CA GLY A 177 -5.39 15.28 16.96
C GLY A 177 -5.56 13.87 16.40
N CYS A 178 -5.94 13.71 15.13
CA CYS A 178 -6.09 12.42 14.48
C CYS A 178 -4.71 11.78 14.23
N GLN A 179 -4.54 10.49 14.50
CA GLN A 179 -3.39 9.72 14.04
C GLN A 179 -3.55 9.36 12.56
N VAL A 180 -2.46 9.34 11.79
CA VAL A 180 -2.54 9.11 10.34
C VAL A 180 -1.59 7.99 9.91
N VAL A 181 -2.13 6.98 9.25
CA VAL A 181 -1.37 5.90 8.61
C VAL A 181 -1.66 5.89 7.11
N VAL A 182 -0.62 5.93 6.29
CA VAL A 182 -0.76 5.95 4.83
C VAL A 182 -0.25 4.65 4.22
N GLY A 183 -1.14 3.94 3.53
CA GLY A 183 -0.77 2.91 2.57
C GLY A 183 -0.26 3.57 1.29
N THR A 184 1.05 3.52 1.07
CA THR A 184 1.68 4.21 -0.08
C THR A 184 1.32 3.58 -1.41
N CYS A 185 1.55 4.32 -2.50
CA CYS A 185 1.23 3.92 -3.87
C CYS A 185 1.70 2.47 -4.16
N PRO A 186 0.79 1.58 -4.59
CA PRO A 186 1.17 0.20 -4.91
C PRO A 186 2.07 0.14 -6.15
N ASP A 187 2.85 -0.93 -6.27
CA ASP A 187 3.71 -1.17 -7.44
C ASP A 187 2.87 -1.60 -8.65
N LEU A 188 2.47 -0.64 -9.50
CA LEU A 188 1.62 -0.91 -10.67
C LEU A 188 2.29 -1.84 -11.71
N GLY A 189 3.60 -2.08 -11.61
CA GLY A 189 4.27 -3.08 -12.45
C GLY A 189 3.98 -4.53 -12.05
N THR A 190 3.18 -4.80 -11.02
CA THR A 190 2.68 -6.14 -10.69
C THR A 190 1.36 -6.48 -11.38
N ILE A 191 0.69 -5.50 -11.98
CA ILE A 191 -0.57 -5.70 -12.69
C ILE A 191 -0.30 -6.56 -13.92
N LYS A 192 -0.82 -7.79 -13.93
CA LYS A 192 -0.53 -8.81 -14.95
C LYS A 192 -0.83 -8.37 -16.39
N PRO A 193 -1.93 -7.64 -16.69
CA PRO A 193 -2.17 -7.06 -18.01
C PRO A 193 -1.08 -6.11 -18.54
N VAL A 194 -0.29 -5.49 -17.66
CA VAL A 194 0.74 -4.52 -18.06
C VAL A 194 1.99 -5.26 -18.54
N GLN A 195 2.31 -5.14 -19.83
CA GLN A 195 3.48 -5.80 -20.44
C GLN A 195 4.72 -4.89 -20.45
N PRO A 196 5.95 -5.43 -20.56
CA PRO A 196 7.14 -4.63 -20.79
C PRO A 196 7.17 -4.08 -22.22
N PRO A 197 7.58 -2.81 -22.44
CA PRO A 197 8.29 -1.96 -21.48
C PRO A 197 7.42 -1.15 -20.50
N LEU A 198 6.09 -1.02 -20.72
CA LEU A 198 5.22 -0.22 -19.85
C LEU A 198 5.27 -0.67 -18.39
N ARG A 199 5.40 -1.97 -18.14
CA ARG A 199 5.54 -2.55 -16.79
C ARG A 199 6.71 -1.94 -16.01
N TRP A 200 7.84 -1.72 -16.68
CA TRP A 200 9.04 -1.16 -16.05
C TRP A 200 8.85 0.32 -15.71
N VAL A 201 8.21 1.05 -16.62
CA VAL A 201 7.87 2.47 -16.41
C VAL A 201 6.88 2.61 -15.26
N ALA A 202 5.79 1.84 -15.26
CA ALA A 202 4.77 1.84 -14.22
C ALA A 202 5.38 1.55 -12.84
N ARG A 203 6.18 0.48 -12.73
CA ARG A 203 6.92 0.13 -11.50
C ARG A 203 7.80 1.27 -11.01
N ARG A 204 8.55 1.89 -11.91
CA ARG A 204 9.47 2.98 -11.55
C ARG A 204 8.69 4.19 -11.03
N LEU A 205 7.68 4.63 -11.76
CA LEU A 205 6.88 5.79 -11.40
C LEU A 205 6.14 5.58 -10.08
N SER A 206 5.54 4.40 -9.88
CA SER A 206 4.81 4.10 -8.64
C SER A 206 5.74 4.02 -7.42
N ARG A 207 6.92 3.41 -7.55
CA ARG A 207 7.91 3.36 -6.45
C ARG A 207 8.49 4.73 -6.13
N GLN A 208 8.74 5.56 -7.14
CA GLN A 208 9.19 6.93 -6.94
C GLN A 208 8.12 7.76 -6.21
N LEU A 209 6.86 7.61 -6.60
CA LEU A 209 5.74 8.25 -5.91
C LEU A 209 5.64 7.74 -4.45
N ALA A 210 5.69 6.43 -4.23
CA ALA A 210 5.62 5.84 -2.88
C ALA A 210 6.74 6.37 -1.95
N ALA A 211 7.98 6.44 -2.44
CA ALA A 211 9.09 6.99 -1.67
C ALA A 211 8.85 8.48 -1.33
N ALA A 212 8.38 9.27 -2.29
CA ALA A 212 8.08 10.69 -2.05
C ALA A 212 6.89 10.88 -1.08
N GLN A 213 5.87 10.01 -1.14
CA GLN A 213 4.78 9.98 -0.18
C GLN A 213 5.29 9.66 1.24
N THR A 214 6.18 8.68 1.40
CA THR A 214 6.79 8.37 2.71
C THR A 214 7.45 9.59 3.33
N ILE A 215 8.26 10.32 2.58
CA ILE A 215 8.93 11.52 3.09
C ILE A 215 7.89 12.55 3.55
N ALA A 216 6.94 12.92 2.68
CA ALA A 216 5.97 13.97 2.98
C ALA A 216 5.03 13.60 4.14
N VAL A 217 4.63 12.34 4.26
CA VAL A 217 3.75 11.88 5.33
C VAL A 217 4.47 11.92 6.68
N VAL A 218 5.70 11.39 6.73
CA VAL A 218 6.46 11.30 7.98
C VAL A 218 6.88 12.69 8.47
N GLU A 219 7.24 13.60 7.56
CA GLU A 219 7.52 15.00 7.90
C GLU A 219 6.32 15.73 8.54
N GLN A 220 5.09 15.31 8.20
CA GLN A 220 3.86 15.85 8.79
C GLN A 220 3.39 15.06 10.03
N GLY A 221 4.19 14.09 10.50
CA GLY A 221 3.92 13.32 11.71
C GLY A 221 2.94 12.16 11.50
N GLY A 222 2.74 11.71 10.26
CA GLY A 222 2.07 10.45 9.94
C GLY A 222 3.03 9.26 9.89
N ARG A 223 2.47 8.05 9.77
CA ARG A 223 3.21 6.81 9.51
C ARG A 223 2.92 6.33 8.09
N THR A 224 3.86 5.64 7.45
CA THR A 224 3.60 5.00 6.16
C THR A 224 3.84 3.51 6.21
N VAL A 225 3.04 2.77 5.45
CA VAL A 225 3.25 1.35 5.19
C VAL A 225 3.35 1.17 3.68
N SER A 226 4.41 0.48 3.25
CA SER A 226 4.57 0.10 1.85
C SER A 226 3.59 -1.01 1.49
N LEU A 227 2.57 -0.66 0.70
CA LEU A 227 1.66 -1.64 0.10
C LEU A 227 2.25 -2.24 -1.20
N GLY A 228 3.49 -1.88 -1.56
CA GLY A 228 4.15 -2.32 -2.79
C GLY A 228 4.01 -3.83 -3.00
N SER A 229 3.62 -4.23 -4.21
CA SER A 229 3.26 -5.60 -4.66
C SER A 229 2.24 -6.38 -3.84
N LEU A 230 1.63 -5.79 -2.80
CA LEU A 230 0.88 -6.48 -1.76
C LEU A 230 1.49 -7.86 -1.53
N LEU A 231 2.74 -7.92 -0.99
CA LEU A 231 3.44 -9.11 -0.43
C LEU A 231 4.59 -9.72 -1.27
N GLY A 232 5.43 -8.92 -1.92
CA GLY A 232 6.60 -9.41 -2.65
C GLY A 232 6.31 -10.18 -3.96
N PRO A 233 7.35 -10.73 -4.62
CA PRO A 233 7.24 -11.43 -5.91
C PRO A 233 6.31 -12.64 -5.87
N GLU A 234 6.24 -13.33 -4.73
CA GLU A 234 5.44 -14.55 -4.52
C GLU A 234 3.93 -14.29 -4.63
N PHE A 235 3.49 -13.07 -4.32
CA PHE A 235 2.07 -12.70 -4.37
C PHE A 235 1.70 -11.99 -5.66
N ALA A 236 2.66 -11.31 -6.31
CA ALA A 236 2.49 -10.87 -7.70
C ALA A 236 2.26 -12.06 -8.66
N ALA A 237 2.67 -13.27 -8.26
CA ALA A 237 2.44 -14.51 -8.99
C ALA A 237 1.07 -15.17 -8.72
N ARG A 238 0.26 -14.64 -7.79
CA ARG A 238 -1.03 -15.22 -7.35
C ARG A 238 -2.24 -14.46 -7.89
N PRO A 239 -2.91 -14.96 -8.96
CA PRO A 239 -4.08 -14.30 -9.53
C PRO A 239 -5.23 -14.10 -8.53
N GLU A 240 -5.35 -14.98 -7.53
CA GLU A 240 -6.36 -14.94 -6.47
C GLU A 240 -6.25 -13.71 -5.56
N MET A 241 -5.12 -13.00 -5.57
CA MET A 241 -4.94 -11.74 -4.84
C MET A 241 -5.63 -10.54 -5.52
N PHE A 242 -6.13 -10.72 -6.74
CA PHE A 242 -6.81 -9.70 -7.53
C PHE A 242 -8.27 -10.07 -7.77
N ALA A 243 -9.12 -9.06 -7.84
CA ALA A 243 -10.52 -9.20 -8.22
C ALA A 243 -10.67 -9.59 -9.70
N ALA A 244 -11.92 -9.75 -10.15
CA ALA A 244 -12.24 -10.18 -11.51
C ALA A 244 -11.66 -9.25 -12.60
N ASP A 245 -11.41 -7.99 -12.28
CA ASP A 245 -10.76 -7.03 -13.18
C ASP A 245 -9.25 -7.23 -13.37
N ARG A 246 -8.61 -8.04 -12.53
CA ARG A 246 -7.16 -8.26 -12.49
C ARG A 246 -6.37 -6.99 -12.15
N TYR A 247 -7.00 -6.06 -11.44
CA TYR A 247 -6.42 -4.78 -11.05
C TYR A 247 -6.63 -4.48 -9.56
N HIS A 248 -7.88 -4.50 -9.09
CA HIS A 248 -8.16 -4.24 -7.68
C HIS A 248 -7.84 -5.48 -6.83
N PRO A 249 -7.53 -5.32 -5.52
CA PRO A 249 -7.37 -6.45 -4.63
C PRO A 249 -8.67 -7.27 -4.51
N SER A 250 -8.55 -8.59 -4.41
CA SER A 250 -9.65 -9.46 -3.98
C SER A 250 -9.88 -9.36 -2.47
N ALA A 251 -10.88 -10.06 -1.92
CA ALA A 251 -11.07 -10.19 -0.48
C ALA A 251 -9.79 -10.68 0.23
N GLN A 252 -9.08 -11.66 -0.34
CA GLN A 252 -7.79 -12.13 0.18
C GLN A 252 -6.68 -11.06 0.05
N GLY A 253 -6.68 -10.32 -1.06
CA GLY A 253 -5.82 -9.16 -1.26
C GLY A 253 -5.98 -8.10 -0.18
N TYR A 254 -7.23 -7.72 0.12
CA TYR A 254 -7.55 -6.76 1.18
C TYR A 254 -7.26 -7.28 2.58
N ALA A 255 -7.59 -8.54 2.87
CA ALA A 255 -7.23 -9.17 4.15
C ALA A 255 -5.73 -9.07 4.40
N THR A 256 -4.93 -9.27 3.36
CA THR A 256 -3.49 -9.19 3.55
C THR A 256 -2.95 -7.77 3.63
N ALA A 257 -3.52 -6.83 2.87
CA ALA A 257 -3.23 -5.42 3.05
C ALA A 257 -3.53 -4.96 4.48
N ALA A 258 -4.68 -5.39 5.02
CA ALA A 258 -5.10 -5.11 6.39
C ALA A 258 -4.12 -5.71 7.42
N MET A 259 -3.68 -6.95 7.25
CA MET A 259 -2.66 -7.56 8.12
C MET A 259 -1.34 -6.78 8.15
N ALA A 260 -0.92 -6.21 7.01
CA ALA A 260 0.29 -5.40 6.96
C ALA A 260 0.13 -4.01 7.62
N LEU A 261 -1.07 -3.42 7.52
CA LEU A 261 -1.38 -2.10 8.07
C LEU A 261 -1.66 -2.13 9.58
N LEU A 262 -2.38 -3.16 10.07
CA LEU A 262 -2.91 -3.22 11.44
C LEU A 262 -1.87 -2.96 12.53
N PRO A 263 -0.65 -3.54 12.49
CA PRO A 263 0.38 -3.24 13.50
C PRO A 263 0.75 -1.76 13.59
N SER A 264 0.72 -1.04 12.46
CA SER A 264 1.01 0.40 12.41
C SER A 264 -0.13 1.22 12.97
N LEU A 265 -1.38 0.77 12.80
CA LEU A 265 -2.56 1.41 13.40
C LEU A 265 -2.51 1.27 14.93
N CYS A 266 -2.26 0.05 15.43
CA CYS A 266 -2.13 -0.19 16.87
C CYS A 266 -0.97 0.61 17.49
N ALA A 267 0.17 0.67 16.80
CA ALA A 267 1.32 1.47 17.25
C ALA A 267 1.09 2.99 17.16
N ALA A 268 0.20 3.47 16.30
CA ALA A 268 -0.15 4.89 16.24
C ALA A 268 -1.06 5.32 17.39
N LEU A 269 -1.82 4.38 17.95
CA LEU A 269 -2.74 4.56 19.07
C LEU A 269 -2.17 4.07 20.40
N ASP A 270 -0.89 3.71 20.44
CA ASP A 270 -0.19 3.19 21.63
C ASP A 270 -0.90 1.98 22.27
N LEU A 271 -1.53 1.13 21.45
CA LEU A 271 -2.28 -0.06 21.90
C LEU A 271 -1.40 -1.30 22.11
N TRP A 272 -0.13 -1.25 21.70
CA TRP A 272 0.83 -2.34 21.93
C TRP A 272 1.71 -1.97 23.12
N PRO A 273 1.87 -2.83 24.14
CA PRO A 273 2.84 -2.58 25.20
C PRO A 273 4.25 -2.45 24.61
N GLU A 274 5.09 -1.58 25.18
CA GLU A 274 6.51 -1.49 24.82
C GLU A 274 7.16 -2.86 25.00
N GLU A 275 7.46 -3.56 23.89
CA GLU A 275 8.04 -4.89 23.92
C GLU A 275 9.42 -4.87 24.60
N SER A 276 9.46 -5.41 25.83
CA SER A 276 10.67 -5.69 26.59
C SER A 276 11.22 -7.06 26.18
N GLY A 277 11.75 -7.19 24.96
CA GLY A 277 12.35 -8.42 24.44
C GLY A 277 13.54 -8.15 23.53
N PRO A 278 14.46 -9.13 23.32
CA PRO A 278 15.61 -8.92 22.45
C PRO A 278 15.14 -8.65 21.02
N ARG A 279 15.32 -7.41 20.56
CA ARG A 279 14.99 -6.92 19.22
C ARG A 279 15.85 -7.65 18.19
N ILE A 280 15.34 -8.74 17.62
CA ILE A 280 16.04 -9.47 16.56
C ILE A 280 15.92 -8.67 15.24
N GLU A 281 16.89 -7.79 15.03
CA GLU A 281 17.49 -7.36 13.74
C GLU A 281 16.68 -6.55 12.69
N ALA A 282 15.39 -6.26 12.85
CA ALA A 282 14.60 -5.58 11.79
C ALA A 282 14.31 -4.08 11.99
N GLU A 283 14.65 -3.49 13.14
CA GLU A 283 14.44 -2.06 13.39
C GLU A 283 15.71 -1.28 13.07
N GLN A 284 15.67 -0.51 11.98
CA GLN A 284 16.81 0.31 11.55
C GLN A 284 16.44 1.78 11.58
N VAL A 285 17.33 2.61 12.11
CA VAL A 285 17.23 4.07 12.00
C VAL A 285 18.08 4.50 10.81
N LEU A 286 17.43 4.96 9.75
CA LEU A 286 18.07 5.33 8.48
C LEU A 286 17.78 6.79 8.13
N PRO A 287 18.62 7.45 7.32
CA PRO A 287 18.27 8.75 6.76
C PRO A 287 16.95 8.65 5.99
N MET A 288 16.09 9.67 6.11
CA MET A 288 14.71 9.63 5.60
C MET A 288 14.62 9.18 4.13
N ALA A 289 15.46 9.74 3.26
CA ALA A 289 15.49 9.38 1.84
C ALA A 289 15.86 7.90 1.59
N VAL A 290 16.76 7.34 2.41
CA VAL A 290 17.19 5.94 2.33
C VAL A 290 16.07 5.03 2.83
N ALA A 291 15.44 5.38 3.95
CA ALA A 291 14.28 4.66 4.49
C ALA A 291 13.13 4.63 3.47
N ALA A 292 12.81 5.76 2.87
CA ALA A 292 11.75 5.89 1.87
C ALA A 292 12.04 5.04 0.61
N ALA A 293 13.27 5.09 0.10
CA ALA A 293 13.67 4.29 -1.06
C ALA A 293 13.65 2.78 -0.76
N ALA A 294 14.11 2.37 0.42
CA ALA A 294 14.09 0.98 0.86
C ALA A 294 12.65 0.47 1.03
N ALA A 295 11.78 1.25 1.68
CA ALA A 295 10.38 0.90 1.89
C ALA A 295 9.60 0.80 0.57
N ALA A 296 9.82 1.72 -0.38
CA ALA A 296 9.18 1.66 -1.70
C ALA A 296 9.52 0.39 -2.49
N GLY A 297 10.66 -0.25 -2.19
CA GLY A 297 11.07 -1.52 -2.78
C GLY A 297 10.60 -2.77 -2.04
N ARG A 298 10.11 -2.65 -0.79
CA ARG A 298 9.83 -3.78 0.11
C ARG A 298 8.46 -3.66 0.78
N SER A 299 7.53 -4.53 0.38
CA SER A 299 6.18 -4.64 0.94
C SER A 299 6.17 -4.81 2.46
N GLY A 300 5.15 -4.27 3.13
CA GLY A 300 4.97 -4.41 4.58
C GLY A 300 6.02 -3.67 5.42
N THR A 301 6.83 -2.82 4.79
CA THR A 301 7.77 -1.94 5.49
C THR A 301 7.02 -0.73 6.02
N GLU A 302 6.99 -0.57 7.34
CA GLU A 302 6.55 0.65 8.02
C GLU A 302 7.72 1.64 8.10
N VAL A 303 7.43 2.91 7.87
CA VAL A 303 8.34 4.03 8.13
C VAL A 303 7.63 5.07 9.00
N ALA A 304 8.26 5.43 10.11
CA ALA A 304 7.82 6.47 11.05
C ALA A 304 9.01 7.37 11.45
N ALA A 305 8.74 8.55 12.00
CA ALA A 305 9.80 9.44 12.49
C ALA A 305 10.56 8.78 13.65
N ALA A 306 11.89 8.95 13.70
CA ALA A 306 12.68 8.41 14.80
C ALA A 306 12.54 9.31 16.05
N GLU A 307 11.65 8.93 16.98
CA GLU A 307 11.34 9.70 18.20
C GLU A 307 12.56 9.99 19.09
N ARG A 308 13.58 9.11 19.09
CA ARG A 308 14.76 9.24 19.96
C ARG A 308 15.74 10.36 19.57
N LEU A 309 15.55 11.07 18.45
CA LEU A 309 16.53 12.06 17.96
C LEU A 309 16.09 13.54 18.05
N GLY A 310 14.99 13.88 18.71
CA GLY A 310 14.54 15.28 18.87
C GLY A 310 14.29 15.96 17.51
N ASP A 311 14.66 17.23 17.35
CA ASP A 311 14.50 17.99 16.07
C ASP A 311 15.27 17.35 14.88
N LEU A 312 16.28 16.52 15.15
CA LEU A 312 16.96 15.72 14.13
C LEU A 312 16.12 14.51 13.68
N GLY A 313 15.13 14.09 14.46
CA GLY A 313 14.22 12.98 14.18
C GLY A 313 13.37 13.15 12.91
N ARG A 314 13.24 14.37 12.36
CA ARG A 314 12.62 14.59 11.04
C ARG A 314 13.51 14.17 9.87
N ARG A 315 14.83 14.07 10.08
CA ARG A 315 15.81 13.66 9.06
C ARG A 315 16.09 12.16 9.08
N TRP A 316 15.63 11.47 10.11
CA TRP A 316 15.88 10.05 10.36
C TRP A 316 14.56 9.33 10.56
N ALA A 317 14.43 8.15 9.97
CA ALA A 317 13.22 7.36 10.05
C ALA A 317 13.51 6.00 10.66
N GLN A 318 12.58 5.53 11.49
CA GLN A 318 12.56 4.17 11.98
C GLN A 318 11.87 3.30 10.91
N VAL A 319 12.57 2.27 10.47
CA VAL A 319 12.06 1.28 9.52
C VAL A 319 11.75 0.01 10.27
N LYS A 320 10.51 -0.50 10.14
CA LYS A 320 10.08 -1.77 10.71
C LYS A 320 9.49 -2.66 9.63
N LEU A 321 9.91 -3.92 9.55
CA LEU A 321 9.24 -4.91 8.70
C LEU A 321 8.08 -5.53 9.48
N ARG A 322 6.84 -5.26 9.08
CA ARG A 322 5.64 -5.73 9.79
C ARG A 322 5.13 -7.08 9.31
N LEU A 323 5.65 -7.60 8.21
CA LEU A 323 5.24 -8.88 7.67
C LEU A 323 6.43 -9.81 7.44
N ARG A 324 6.44 -10.93 8.18
CA ARG A 324 7.15 -12.16 7.84
C ARG A 324 6.10 -13.27 7.74
N LEU A 325 5.64 -13.60 6.53
CA LEU A 325 5.14 -14.95 6.30
C LEU A 325 6.36 -15.83 6.12
N GLY A 326 6.86 -16.40 7.22
CA GLY A 326 7.69 -17.59 7.14
C GLY A 326 6.77 -18.75 6.80
N LEU A 327 6.79 -19.19 5.54
CA LEU A 327 6.48 -20.59 5.28
C LEU A 327 7.64 -21.41 5.88
N PRO A 328 7.38 -22.58 6.49
CA PRO A 328 8.47 -23.45 6.92
C PRO A 328 9.37 -23.72 5.71
N ASP A 329 10.67 -23.45 5.88
CA ASP A 329 11.68 -23.79 4.89
C ASP A 329 11.51 -25.28 4.56
N SER A 330 11.18 -25.59 3.30
CA SER A 330 11.17 -26.97 2.80
C SER A 330 12.59 -27.57 2.70
N SER A 331 13.58 -26.92 3.33
CA SER A 331 14.94 -27.41 3.49
C SER A 331 15.26 -27.99 4.87
N GLU A 332 14.31 -28.09 5.80
CA GLU A 332 14.48 -29.04 6.90
C GLU A 332 14.23 -30.46 6.38
N SER A 333 15.34 -31.04 5.91
CA SER A 333 15.49 -32.47 5.71
C SER A 333 14.89 -33.22 6.90
N ILE A 334 13.81 -33.97 6.63
CA ILE A 334 13.36 -35.05 7.49
C ILE A 334 14.61 -35.88 7.82
N PRO A 335 14.97 -36.09 9.10
CA PRO A 335 16.07 -37.00 9.42
C PRO A 335 15.69 -38.35 8.83
N GLU A 336 16.49 -38.85 7.89
CA GLU A 336 16.41 -40.25 7.46
C GLU A 336 16.46 -41.10 8.72
N ALA A 337 15.33 -41.72 9.05
CA ALA A 337 15.28 -42.76 10.06
C ALA A 337 16.15 -43.90 9.53
N GLY A 338 17.39 -43.93 10.01
CA GLY A 338 18.39 -44.90 9.64
C GLY A 338 17.84 -46.32 9.76
N SER A 339 18.06 -47.09 8.71
CA SER A 339 17.92 -48.53 8.70
C SER A 339 18.76 -49.14 9.83
N GLY A 340 18.08 -49.53 10.91
CA GLY A 340 18.67 -50.26 12.03
C GLY A 340 17.83 -51.50 12.32
N SER A 341 18.13 -52.58 11.60
CA SER A 341 17.67 -53.93 11.93
C SER A 341 18.13 -54.32 13.34
N ALA A 342 17.20 -54.66 14.24
CA ALA A 342 17.47 -55.51 15.39
C ALA A 342 16.18 -56.16 15.91
N ASN A 343 16.13 -57.48 15.76
CA ASN A 343 15.19 -58.42 16.36
C ASN A 343 14.97 -58.18 17.87
N SER A 344 13.73 -58.31 18.34
CA SER A 344 13.38 -59.25 19.42
C SER A 344 11.86 -59.35 19.62
N HIS A 345 11.39 -60.60 19.66
CA HIS A 345 10.04 -61.03 20.04
C HIS A 345 9.62 -60.51 21.44
N PRO A 346 8.31 -60.47 21.71
CA PRO A 346 7.82 -61.43 22.70
C PRO A 346 6.47 -62.08 22.36
N GLY A 347 6.42 -63.40 22.58
CA GLY A 347 5.48 -64.00 23.53
C GLY A 347 4.00 -64.06 23.14
N THR A 348 3.63 -65.21 22.59
CA THR A 348 2.28 -65.77 22.55
C THR A 348 1.57 -65.79 23.90
N GLY A 349 0.28 -65.41 23.90
CA GLY A 349 -0.81 -66.04 24.65
C GLY A 349 -0.93 -65.74 26.14
N ASP A 350 -2.07 -65.17 26.57
CA ASP A 350 -3.03 -66.02 27.27
C ASP A 350 -4.45 -65.43 27.23
N VAL A 351 -5.43 -66.31 27.08
CA VAL A 351 -6.87 -66.07 27.13
C VAL A 351 -7.40 -66.99 28.22
N ARG A 352 -7.90 -66.42 29.32
CA ARG A 352 -8.93 -66.96 30.25
C ARG A 352 -9.16 -65.90 31.34
N ALA A 353 -10.36 -65.37 31.51
CA ALA A 353 -11.55 -65.99 32.11
C ALA A 353 -11.30 -66.42 33.57
N THR A 354 -12.10 -65.77 34.45
CA THR A 354 -12.22 -65.82 35.92
C THR A 354 -11.15 -65.10 36.72
#